data_AF-A0A964ZCL6-F1
#
_entry.id   AF-A0A964ZCL6-F1
#
_cell.length_a   1.000
_cell.length_b   1.000
_cell.length_c   1.000
_cell.angle_alpha   90.00
_cell.angle_beta   90.00
_cell.angle_gamma   90.00
#
_symmetry.space_group_name_H-M   'P 1'
#
loop_
_entity.id
_entity.type
_entity.pdbx_description
1 polymer ?
#
loop_
_entity_poly.entity_id
_entity_poly.type
_entity_poly.pdbx_seq_one_letter_code
_entity_poly.pdbx_strand_id
1 'polypeptide(L)' 'QITKRDVSQLDFYTAFAFWKLACIIEGVYARYLGGALGDRSAEELAPFAAQVESAVTSAQRYLSRLR' A
#
# COMPACT_ATOMS: atom_id res chain seq x y z
N GLN A 1 23.28 -18.22 0.07
CA GLN A 1 21.87 -18.41 0.47
C GLN A 1 21.82 -19.23 1.75
N ILE A 2 21.13 -18.76 2.81
CA ILE A 2 21.10 -19.40 4.14
C ILE A 2 20.09 -20.56 4.20
N THR A 3 18.85 -20.33 3.76
CA THR A 3 17.76 -21.32 3.86
C THR A 3 17.63 -22.25 2.66
N LYS A 4 18.31 -21.95 1.54
CA LYS A 4 18.22 -22.65 0.23
C LYS A 4 16.78 -22.81 -0.31
N ARG A 5 15.83 -21.98 0.15
CA ARG A 5 14.45 -21.98 -0.36
C ARG A 5 14.36 -21.19 -1.66
N ASP A 6 13.48 -21.63 -2.55
CA ASP A 6 13.16 -20.89 -3.76
C ASP A 6 12.46 -19.57 -3.44
N VAL A 7 12.87 -18.52 -4.15
CA VAL A 7 12.36 -17.15 -4.03
C VAL A 7 11.99 -16.57 -5.40
N SER A 8 11.86 -17.42 -6.42
CA SER A 8 11.47 -17.03 -7.78
C SER A 8 10.16 -16.22 -7.83
N GLN A 9 9.23 -16.49 -6.90
CA GLN A 9 7.93 -15.83 -6.82
C GLN A 9 7.92 -14.51 -6.02
N LEU A 10 9.08 -13.91 -5.76
CA LEU A 10 9.19 -12.72 -4.93
C LEU A 10 8.38 -11.52 -5.46
N ASP A 11 8.25 -11.39 -6.78
CA ASP A 11 7.48 -10.29 -7.39
C ASP A 11 5.99 -10.37 -7.01
N PHE A 12 5.41 -11.57 -6.88
CA PHE A 12 4.01 -11.74 -6.43
C PHE A 12 3.86 -11.27 -4.98
N TYR A 13 4.73 -11.75 -4.09
CA TYR A 13 4.67 -11.38 -2.67
C TYR A 13 4.93 -9.89 -2.46
N THR A 14 5.78 -9.28 -3.29
CA THR A 14 6.08 -7.85 -3.22
C THR A 14 4.89 -7.03 -3.73
N ALA A 15 4.27 -7.41 -4.85
CA ALA A 15 3.05 -6.78 -5.35
C ALA A 15 1.92 -6.86 -4.29
N PHE A 16 1.73 -8.04 -3.71
CA PHE A 16 0.74 -8.27 -2.65
C PHE A 16 1.03 -7.43 -1.39
N ALA A 17 2.30 -7.30 -0.99
CA ALA A 17 2.68 -6.49 0.16
C ALA A 17 2.32 -5.00 -0.04
N PHE A 18 2.57 -4.46 -1.24
CA PHE A 18 2.21 -3.08 -1.57
C PHE A 18 0.69 -2.87 -1.69
N TRP A 19 -0.03 -3.81 -2.30
CA TRP A 19 -1.50 -3.77 -2.33
C TRP A 19 -2.09 -3.76 -0.91
N LYS A 20 -1.60 -4.65 -0.04
CA LYS A 20 -2.02 -4.71 1.36
C LYS A 20 -1.70 -3.41 2.10
N LEU A 21 -0.52 -2.82 1.85
CA LEU A 21 -0.14 -1.52 2.40
C LEU A 21 -1.11 -0.42 1.96
N ALA A 22 -1.48 -0.38 0.68
CA ALA A 22 -2.47 0.57 0.17
C ALA A 22 -3.81 0.45 0.91
N CYS A 23 -4.34 -0.77 1.09
CA CYS A 23 -5.58 -0.99 1.84
C CYS A 23 -5.49 -0.54 3.32
N ILE A 24 -4.33 -0.74 3.96
CA ILE A 24 -4.11 -0.30 5.34
C ILE A 24 -4.15 1.23 5.42
N ILE A 25 -3.44 1.92 4.52
CA ILE A 25 -3.38 3.38 4.50
C ILE A 25 -4.75 3.98 4.16
N GLU A 26 -5.47 3.39 3.20
CA GLU A 26 -6.83 3.79 2.84
C GLU A 26 -7.78 3.67 4.05
N GLY A 27 -7.69 2.56 4.80
CA GLY A 27 -8.46 2.37 6.03
C GLY A 27 -8.06 3.34 7.15
N VAL A 28 -6.81 3.80 7.21
CA VAL A 28 -6.40 4.90 8.12
C VAL A 28 -7.00 6.22 7.65
N TYR A 29 -6.88 6.53 6.36
CA TYR A 29 -7.39 7.76 5.77
C TYR A 29 -8.91 7.91 6.00
N ALA A 30 -9.69 6.88 5.66
CA ALA A 30 -11.14 6.86 5.85
C ALA A 30 -11.54 7.07 7.33
N ARG A 31 -10.80 6.48 8.28
CA ARG A 31 -11.06 6.69 9.72
C ARG A 31 -10.73 8.11 10.16
N TYR A 32 -9.69 8.73 9.63
CA TYR A 32 -9.33 10.11 9.96
C TYR A 32 -10.30 11.11 9.36
N LEU A 33 -10.78 10.88 8.13
CA LEU A 33 -11.92 11.63 7.56
C LEU A 33 -13.18 11.45 8.42
N GLY A 34 -13.37 10.27 9.02
CA GLY A 34 -14.43 10.00 9.98
C GLY A 34 -14.22 10.60 11.37
N GLY A 35 -13.21 11.43 11.58
CA GLY A 35 -12.98 12.15 12.84
C GLY A 35 -12.19 11.37 13.91
N ALA A 36 -11.62 10.20 13.60
CA ALA A 36 -10.83 9.43 14.57
C ALA A 36 -9.55 10.14 15.03
N LEU A 37 -9.12 11.20 14.35
CA LEU A 37 -8.02 12.10 14.72
C LEU A 37 -8.52 13.52 15.05
N GLY A 38 -9.76 13.63 15.55
CA GLY A 38 -10.46 14.90 15.68
C GLY A 38 -10.86 15.46 14.31
N ASP A 39 -11.37 16.69 14.31
CA ASP A 39 -11.77 17.35 13.07
C ASP A 39 -10.52 17.76 12.28
N ARG A 40 -10.42 17.27 11.05
CA ARG A 40 -9.29 17.48 10.13
C ARG A 40 -9.85 17.70 8.75
N SER A 41 -9.35 18.71 8.05
CA SER A 41 -9.74 18.96 6.67
C SER A 41 -9.24 17.84 5.74
N ALA A 42 -9.93 17.65 4.61
CA ALA A 42 -9.50 16.70 3.59
C ALA A 42 -8.13 17.09 3.01
N GLU A 43 -7.85 18.40 2.93
CA GLU A 43 -6.58 18.96 2.50
C GLU A 43 -5.42 18.58 3.43
N GLU A 44 -5.63 18.65 4.76
CA GLU A 44 -4.65 18.19 5.74
C GLU A 44 -4.37 16.68 5.64
N LEU A 45 -5.38 15.90 5.27
CA LEU A 45 -5.29 14.44 5.15
C LEU A 45 -4.91 13.96 3.74
N ALA A 46 -4.81 14.85 2.76
CA ALA A 46 -4.40 14.53 1.39
C ALA A 46 -3.08 13.73 1.26
N PRO A 47 -2.08 13.88 2.15
CA PRO A 47 -0.90 13.02 2.14
C PRO A 47 -1.19 11.52 2.31
N PHE A 48 -2.29 11.13 2.96
CA PHE A 48 -2.68 9.72 3.06
C PHE A 48 -3.18 9.20 1.72
N ALA A 49 -4.01 9.96 1.01
CA ALA A 49 -4.46 9.60 -0.34
C ALA A 49 -3.27 9.45 -1.31
N ALA A 50 -2.31 10.38 -1.28
CA ALA A 50 -1.10 10.28 -2.08
C ALA A 50 -0.25 9.03 -1.75
N GLN A 51 -0.23 8.61 -0.48
CA GLN A 51 0.45 7.38 -0.07
C GLN A 51 -0.27 6.11 -0.55
N VAL A 52 -1.60 6.10 -0.59
CA VAL A 52 -2.39 5.00 -1.19
C VAL A 52 -2.01 4.85 -2.66
N GLU A 53 -2.03 5.94 -3.43
CA GLU A 53 -1.68 5.94 -4.86
C GLU A 53 -0.25 5.46 -5.11
N SER A 54 0.71 5.88 -4.29
CA SER A 54 2.10 5.43 -4.37
C SER A 54 2.24 3.93 -4.11
N ALA A 55 1.52 3.40 -3.12
CA ALA A 55 1.51 1.97 -2.81
C ALA A 55 0.85 1.16 -3.93
N VAL A 56 -0.27 1.62 -4.50
CA VAL A 56 -0.93 0.97 -5.64
C VAL A 56 -0.02 0.97 -6.87
N THR A 57 0.62 2.09 -7.18
CA THR A 57 1.59 2.20 -8.29
C THR A 57 2.74 1.21 -8.12
N SER A 58 3.24 1.08 -6.90
CA SER A 58 4.29 0.10 -6.58
C SER A 58 3.78 -1.33 -6.75
N ALA A 59 2.58 -1.65 -6.27
CA ALA A 59 1.97 -2.96 -6.45
C ALA A 59 1.85 -3.33 -7.94
N GLN A 60 1.35 -2.40 -8.77
CA GLN A 60 1.22 -2.58 -10.21
C GLN A 60 2.58 -2.82 -10.89
N ARG A 61 3.63 -2.10 -10.48
CA ARG A 61 4.99 -2.27 -11.03
C ARG A 61 5.54 -3.68 -10.81
N TYR A 62 5.26 -4.31 -9.67
CA TYR A 62 5.68 -5.69 -9.41
C TYR A 62 4.74 -6.69 -10.06
N LEU A 63 3.43 -6.41 -10.06
CA LEU A 63 2.45 -7.24 -10.74
C LEU A 63 2.74 -7.36 -12.24
N SER A 64 3.17 -6.27 -12.90
CA SER A 64 3.51 -6.28 -14.32
C SER A 64 4.75 -7.12 -14.66
N ARG A 65 5.49 -7.61 -13.66
CA ARG A 65 6.64 -8.51 -13.83
C ARG A 65 6.25 -9.98 -13.74
N LEU A 66 5.05 -10.28 -13.23
CA LEU A 66 4.47 -11.61 -13.29
C LEU A 66 4.06 -11.87 -14.74
N ARG A 67 4.84 -12.68 -15.45
CA ARG A 67 4.50 -13.21 -16.76
C ARG A 67 3.89 -14.59 -16.62
#